data_AF-S7HRV1-F1
#
_entry.id   AF-S7HRV1-F1
#
_cell.length_a   1.000
_cell.length_b   1.000
_cell.length_c   1.000
_cell.angle_alpha   90.00
_cell.angle_beta   90.00
_cell.angle_gamma   90.00
#
_symmetry.space_group_name_H-M   'P 1'
#
loop_
_entity.id
_entity.type
_entity.pdbx_description
1 polymer ?
#
loop_
_entity_poly.entity_id
_entity_poly.type
_entity_poly.pdbx_seq_one_letter_code
_entity_poly.pdbx_strand_id
1 'polypeptide(L)'
;MNLVFLSKGHLVETNRAGLVAGYVGQTALKTEKVVKQAIGGVLFVDEAYSLATDDSYGQEAIDTLLKLMEDNRGNLVVIVAGYPELMKQFIDTNPGLSSRFSKYIPFKDYSVDELIEIFEFICKQYAYHITDKGKTGSVKILSQIHFIRQ
;
A
#
# COMPACT_ATOMS: atom_id res chain seq x y z
N MET A 1 -18.04 10.67 -5.82
CA MET A 1 -17.25 10.64 -4.57
C MET A 1 -16.51 11.98 -4.49
N ASN A 2 -16.97 12.90 -3.65
CA ASN A 2 -16.35 14.22 -3.54
C ASN A 2 -15.09 14.10 -2.67
N LEU A 3 -13.93 13.97 -3.32
CA LEU A 3 -12.63 14.20 -2.71
C LEU A 3 -12.56 15.68 -2.33
N VAL A 4 -12.92 15.99 -1.09
CA VAL A 4 -12.80 17.34 -0.53
C VAL A 4 -11.33 17.74 -0.61
N PHE A 5 -11.12 18.90 -1.24
CA PHE A 5 -9.86 19.52 -1.63
C PHE A 5 -8.73 19.37 -0.59
N LEU A 6 -7.73 18.56 -0.90
CA LEU A 6 -6.43 18.56 -0.23
C LEU A 6 -5.73 19.90 -0.52
N SER A 7 -5.14 20.53 0.50
CA SER A 7 -4.60 21.90 0.39
C SER A 7 -3.38 22.02 -0.54
N LYS A 8 -2.67 20.92 -0.82
CA LYS A 8 -1.49 20.87 -1.71
C LYS A 8 -1.54 19.77 -2.76
N GLY A 9 -2.15 18.61 -2.46
CA GLY A 9 -2.36 17.53 -3.43
C GLY A 9 -1.11 16.74 -3.84
N HIS A 10 -0.17 16.51 -2.92
CA HIS A 10 1.04 15.71 -3.14
C HIS A 10 1.00 14.35 -2.43
N LEU A 11 1.91 13.45 -2.80
CA LEU A 11 2.07 12.11 -2.22
C LEU A 11 3.42 12.02 -1.51
N VAL A 12 3.43 11.48 -0.29
CA VAL A 12 4.63 11.06 0.43
C VAL A 12 4.54 9.56 0.64
N GLU A 13 5.51 8.83 0.10
CA GLU A 13 5.60 7.37 0.23
C GLU A 13 6.60 6.99 1.33
N THR A 14 6.26 5.98 2.13
CA THR A 14 7.11 5.46 3.20
C THR A 14 6.79 3.99 3.48
N ASN A 15 7.59 3.36 4.33
CA ASN A 15 7.37 2.04 4.90
C ASN A 15 7.89 2.02 6.36
N ARG A 16 8.03 0.84 6.97
CA ARG A 16 8.61 0.70 8.33
C ARG A 16 9.95 1.41 8.48
N ALA A 17 10.88 1.24 7.54
CA ALA A 17 12.21 1.84 7.62
C ALA A 17 12.14 3.38 7.59
N GLY A 18 11.12 3.96 6.95
CA GLY A 18 10.88 5.40 6.95
C GLY A 18 10.26 5.94 8.24
N LEU A 19 9.49 5.13 8.97
CA LEU A 19 8.77 5.55 10.18
C LEU A 19 9.50 5.18 11.48
N VAL A 20 10.12 4.01 11.53
CA VAL A 20 10.73 3.43 12.73
C VAL A 20 12.21 3.81 12.82
N ALA A 21 12.66 4.25 14.00
CA ALA A 21 14.06 4.54 14.29
C ALA A 21 14.75 3.34 14.97
N GLY A 22 16.09 3.32 14.95
CA GLY A 22 16.88 2.25 15.57
C GLY A 22 17.12 2.42 17.08
N TYR A 23 16.62 3.51 17.68
CA TYR A 23 16.89 3.88 19.07
C TYR A 23 15.61 4.29 19.79
N VAL A 24 15.53 3.97 21.09
CA VAL A 24 14.37 4.26 21.96
C VAL A 24 14.06 5.74 21.99
N GLY A 25 12.78 6.08 21.83
CA GLY A 25 12.26 7.46 21.90
C GLY A 25 12.49 8.31 20.65
N GLN A 26 13.07 7.75 19.57
CA GLN A 26 13.24 8.47 18.31
C GLN A 26 12.17 8.13 17.27
N THR A 27 11.41 7.05 17.47
CA THR A 27 10.43 6.59 16.49
C THR A 27 9.25 7.55 16.38
N ALA A 28 8.75 8.09 17.49
CA ALA A 28 7.72 9.12 17.46
C ALA A 28 8.16 10.35 16.64
N LEU A 29 9.36 10.87 16.88
CA LEU A 29 9.91 12.03 16.16
C LEU A 29 10.09 11.75 14.67
N LYS A 30 10.58 10.56 14.31
CA LYS A 30 10.79 10.16 12.92
C LYS A 30 9.46 10.01 12.19
N THR A 31 8.49 9.32 12.80
CA THR A 31 7.13 9.19 12.30
C THR A 31 6.49 10.56 12.09
N GLU A 32 6.52 11.42 13.11
CA GLU A 32 5.95 12.76 13.06
C GLU A 32 6.56 13.59 11.92
N LYS A 33 7.88 13.53 11.73
CA LYS A 33 8.57 14.23 10.65
C LYS A 33 8.07 13.80 9.27
N VAL A 34 7.88 12.49 9.04
CA VAL A 34 7.37 11.97 7.77
C VAL A 34 5.91 12.36 7.56
N VAL A 35 5.05 12.19 8.58
CA VAL A 35 3.63 12.55 8.49
C VAL A 35 3.46 14.05 8.21
N LYS A 36 4.26 14.92 8.85
CA LYS A 36 4.22 16.37 8.60
C LYS A 36 4.53 16.75 7.15
N GLN A 37 5.36 15.97 6.46
CA GLN A 37 5.60 16.19 5.02
C GLN A 37 4.36 15.90 4.19
N ALA A 38 3.49 15.00 4.63
CA ALA A 38 2.27 14.60 3.93
C ALA A 38 1.04 15.49 4.24
N ILE A 39 1.12 16.39 5.23
CA ILE A 39 0.02 17.31 5.55
C ILE A 39 -0.31 18.18 4.33
N GLY A 40 -1.60 18.24 4.00
CA GLY A 40 -2.13 18.84 2.79
C GLY A 40 -2.18 17.91 1.58
N GLY A 41 -1.81 16.64 1.77
CA GLY A 41 -1.70 15.62 0.73
C GLY A 41 -2.04 14.22 1.23
N VAL A 42 -1.34 13.23 0.68
CA VAL A 42 -1.51 11.80 0.98
C VAL A 42 -0.20 11.24 1.55
N LEU A 43 -0.30 10.54 2.68
CA LEU A 43 0.74 9.63 3.16
C LEU A 43 0.41 8.21 2.70
N PHE A 44 1.30 7.59 1.94
CA PHE A 44 1.19 6.19 1.53
C PHE A 44 2.22 5.35 2.29
N VAL A 45 1.74 4.37 3.05
CA VAL A 45 2.57 3.46 3.83
C VAL A 45 2.49 2.07 3.20
N ASP A 46 3.56 1.68 2.52
CA ASP A 46 3.66 0.34 1.95
C ASP A 46 4.03 -0.69 3.02
N GLU A 47 3.53 -1.91 2.82
CA GLU A 47 3.64 -3.05 3.75
C GLU A 47 3.39 -2.66 5.22
N ALA A 48 2.30 -1.92 5.49
CA ALA A 48 2.05 -1.30 6.79
C ALA A 48 1.96 -2.32 7.95
N TYR A 49 1.59 -3.57 7.67
CA TYR A 49 1.59 -4.68 8.62
C TYR A 49 2.97 -4.91 9.26
N SER A 50 4.05 -4.52 8.58
CA SER A 50 5.41 -4.61 9.13
C SER A 50 5.61 -3.71 10.34
N LEU A 51 4.75 -2.72 10.61
CA LEU A 51 4.77 -1.91 11.84
C LEU A 51 4.23 -2.66 13.05
N ALA A 52 3.30 -3.60 12.85
CA ALA A 52 2.65 -4.36 13.93
C ALA A 52 3.44 -5.63 14.28
N THR A 53 4.70 -5.44 14.67
CA THR A 53 5.59 -6.48 15.19
C THR A 53 5.60 -6.45 16.73
N ASP A 54 6.12 -7.50 17.36
CA ASP A 54 6.22 -7.59 18.84
C ASP A 54 7.27 -6.65 19.47
N ASP A 55 7.71 -5.60 18.75
CA ASP A 55 8.64 -4.61 19.26
C ASP A 55 7.98 -3.27 19.59
N SER A 56 8.51 -2.60 20.62
CA SER A 56 7.98 -1.32 21.09
C SER A 56 8.12 -0.19 20.07
N TYR A 57 9.05 -0.29 19.13
CA TYR A 57 9.30 0.77 18.15
C TYR A 57 8.19 0.83 17.09
N GLY A 58 7.77 -0.32 16.57
CA GLY A 58 6.64 -0.42 15.65
C GLY A 58 5.34 0.09 16.28
N GLN A 59 5.08 -0.30 17.53
CA GLN A 59 3.93 0.19 18.28
C GLN A 59 3.97 1.72 18.49
N GLU A 60 5.13 2.28 18.83
CA GLU A 60 5.31 3.73 18.98
C GLU A 60 5.02 4.48 17.66
N ALA A 61 5.40 3.91 16.51
CA ALA A 61 5.07 4.48 15.20
C ALA A 61 3.56 4.45 14.92
N ILE A 62 2.88 3.32 15.24
CA ILE A 62 1.43 3.17 15.07
C ILE A 62 0.68 4.20 15.93
N ASP A 63 1.04 4.30 17.21
CA ASP A 63 0.38 5.21 18.14
C ASP A 63 0.56 6.68 17.71
N THR A 64 1.77 7.02 17.25
CA THR A 64 2.08 8.36 16.72
C THR A 64 1.28 8.64 15.45
N LEU A 65 1.21 7.66 14.52
CA LEU A 65 0.44 7.79 13.29
C LEU A 65 -1.06 7.99 13.58
N LEU A 66 -1.65 7.19 14.46
CA LEU A 66 -3.06 7.28 14.84
C LEU A 66 -3.41 8.65 15.43
N LYS A 67 -2.55 9.17 16.32
CA LYS A 67 -2.72 10.51 16.89
C LYS A 67 -2.72 11.58 15.79
N LEU A 68 -1.74 11.54 14.89
CA LEU A 68 -1.62 12.53 13.83
C LEU A 68 -2.75 12.44 12.79
N MET A 69 -3.28 11.24 12.54
CA MET A 69 -4.48 11.04 11.72
C MET A 69 -5.70 11.72 12.34
N GLU A 70 -5.86 11.64 13.66
CA GLU A 70 -6.95 12.32 14.37
C GLU A 70 -6.77 13.84 14.33
N ASP A 71 -5.58 14.32 14.71
CA ASP A 71 -5.26 15.75 14.77
C ASP A 71 -5.38 16.45 13.40
N ASN A 72 -5.24 15.70 12.30
CA ASN A 72 -5.22 16.24 10.93
C ASN A 72 -6.34 15.67 10.01
N ARG A 73 -7.44 15.19 10.58
CA ARG A 73 -8.55 14.49 9.87
C ARG A 73 -9.12 15.22 8.64
N GLY A 74 -8.98 16.54 8.56
CA GLY A 74 -9.46 17.35 7.42
C GLY A 74 -8.40 17.72 6.39
N ASN A 75 -7.12 17.41 6.62
CA ASN A 75 -6.00 17.89 5.80
C ASN A 75 -4.92 16.82 5.57
N LEU A 76 -5.16 15.58 5.96
CA LEU A 76 -4.27 14.45 5.73
C LEU A 76 -5.09 13.24 5.32
N VAL A 77 -4.72 12.61 4.20
CA VAL A 77 -5.22 11.29 3.83
C VAL A 77 -4.09 10.29 4.06
N VAL A 78 -4.38 9.20 4.78
CA VAL A 78 -3.43 8.09 4.95
C VAL A 78 -3.95 6.87 4.19
N ILE A 79 -3.10 6.31 3.35
CA ILE A 79 -3.33 5.06 2.63
C ILE A 79 -2.30 4.06 3.13
N VAL A 80 -2.76 2.89 3.53
CA VAL A 80 -1.92 1.75 3.91
C VAL A 80 -2.11 0.65 2.88
N ALA A 81 -1.01 0.00 2.49
CA ALA A 81 -1.00 -1.07 1.50
C ALA A 81 -0.24 -2.29 2.03
N GLY A 82 -0.54 -3.44 1.42
CA GLY A 82 0.07 -4.71 1.78
C GLY A 82 -0.80 -5.91 1.37
N TYR A 83 -0.33 -7.11 1.66
CA TYR A 83 -1.06 -8.34 1.39
C TYR A 83 -2.38 -8.39 2.18
N PRO A 84 -3.51 -8.80 1.56
CA PRO A 84 -4.84 -8.71 2.17
C PRO A 84 -4.94 -9.33 3.58
N GLU A 85 -4.43 -10.54 3.75
CA GLU A 85 -4.51 -11.25 5.05
C GLU A 85 -3.66 -10.57 6.13
N LEU A 86 -2.46 -10.11 5.78
CA LEU A 86 -1.58 -9.41 6.71
C LEU A 86 -2.14 -8.02 7.07
N MET A 87 -2.78 -7.35 6.11
CA MET A 87 -3.46 -6.08 6.35
C MET A 87 -4.67 -6.24 7.26
N LYS A 88 -5.43 -7.33 7.12
CA LYS A 88 -6.52 -7.64 8.05
C LYS A 88 -5.98 -7.83 9.46
N GLN A 89 -4.94 -8.64 9.63
CA GLN A 89 -4.27 -8.83 10.93
C GLN A 89 -3.77 -7.50 11.50
N PHE A 90 -3.10 -6.68 10.68
CA PHE A 90 -2.63 -5.34 11.06
C PHE A 90 -3.76 -4.47 11.60
N ILE A 91 -4.89 -4.37 10.89
CA ILE A 91 -6.04 -3.57 11.32
C ILE A 91 -6.66 -4.10 12.61
N ASP A 92 -6.66 -5.42 12.81
CA ASP A 92 -7.24 -6.07 13.98
C ASP A 92 -6.33 -5.98 15.22
N THR A 93 -5.04 -5.61 15.07
CA THR A 93 -4.11 -5.50 16.21
C THR A 93 -4.45 -4.40 17.21
N ASN A 94 -5.11 -3.33 16.77
CA ASN A 94 -5.42 -2.17 17.61
C ASN A 94 -6.78 -1.57 17.20
N PRO A 95 -7.76 -1.46 18.13
CA PRO A 95 -9.06 -0.83 17.85
C PRO A 95 -8.97 0.59 17.27
N GLY A 96 -7.90 1.32 17.56
CA GLY A 96 -7.55 2.59 16.95
C GLY A 96 -7.40 2.48 15.43
N LEU A 97 -6.68 1.47 14.92
CA LEU A 97 -6.55 1.22 13.48
C LEU A 97 -7.91 0.91 12.86
N SER A 98 -8.67 -0.02 13.43
CA SER A 98 -9.99 -0.42 12.90
C SER A 98 -10.98 0.76 12.83
N SER A 99 -10.92 1.68 13.80
CA SER A 99 -11.78 2.87 13.81
C SER A 99 -11.37 3.95 12.79
N ARG A 100 -10.08 4.07 12.46
CA ARG A 100 -9.56 5.09 11.53
C ARG A 100 -9.57 4.61 10.08
N PHE A 101 -9.32 3.33 9.82
CA PHE A 101 -9.34 2.73 8.49
C PHE A 101 -10.71 2.11 8.21
N SER A 102 -11.62 2.92 7.64
CA SER A 102 -13.01 2.51 7.35
C SER A 102 -13.29 2.20 5.88
N LYS A 103 -12.30 2.39 5.00
CA LYS A 103 -12.41 2.15 3.56
C LYS A 103 -11.37 1.13 3.11
N TYR A 104 -11.83 0.10 2.44
CA TYR A 104 -11.01 -1.01 1.95
C TYR A 104 -11.19 -1.13 0.45
N ILE A 105 -10.07 -1.18 -0.27
CA ILE A 105 -10.05 -1.33 -1.73
C ILE A 105 -9.26 -2.60 -2.03
N PRO A 106 -9.94 -3.75 -2.22
CA PRO A 106 -9.25 -4.98 -2.58
C PRO A 106 -8.73 -4.90 -4.02
N PHE A 107 -7.44 -5.11 -4.19
CA PHE A 107 -6.82 -5.32 -5.50
C PHE A 107 -6.76 -6.81 -5.76
N LYS A 108 -7.58 -7.28 -6.71
CA LYS A 108 -7.61 -8.68 -7.10
C LYS A 108 -6.46 -8.97 -8.05
N ASP A 109 -5.91 -10.17 -7.96
CA ASP A 109 -4.99 -10.66 -8.98
C ASP A 109 -5.69 -10.71 -10.33
N TYR A 110 -4.93 -10.39 -11.38
CA TYR A 110 -5.40 -10.56 -12.74
C TYR A 110 -5.66 -12.04 -13.03
N SER A 111 -6.79 -12.31 -13.67
CA SER A 111 -7.06 -13.59 -14.31
C SER A 111 -6.05 -13.86 -15.43
N VAL A 112 -5.91 -15.13 -15.81
CA VAL A 112 -5.05 -15.52 -16.94
C VAL A 112 -5.43 -14.76 -18.22
N ASP A 113 -6.72 -14.56 -18.45
CA ASP A 113 -7.21 -13.83 -19.63
C ASP A 113 -6.80 -12.35 -19.60
N GLU A 114 -6.94 -11.68 -18.46
CA GLU A 114 -6.47 -10.29 -18.28
C GLU A 114 -4.95 -10.19 -18.43
N LEU A 115 -4.19 -11.17 -17.95
CA LEU A 115 -2.73 -11.21 -18.15
C LEU A 115 -2.35 -11.35 -19.64
N ILE A 116 -3.11 -12.13 -20.41
CA ILE A 116 -2.92 -12.27 -21.86
C ILE A 116 -3.24 -10.94 -22.56
N GLU A 117 -4.33 -10.27 -22.18
CA GLU A 117 -4.69 -8.95 -22.73
C GLU A 117 -3.61 -7.90 -22.46
N ILE A 118 -3.07 -7.86 -21.24
CA ILE A 118 -1.95 -6.97 -20.87
C ILE A 118 -0.72 -7.30 -21.72
N PHE A 119 -0.40 -8.58 -21.90
CA PHE A 119 0.73 -9.00 -22.74
C PHE A 119 0.57 -8.56 -24.20
N GLU A 120 -0.61 -8.78 -24.78
CA GLU A 120 -0.92 -8.36 -26.16
C GLU A 120 -0.86 -6.84 -26.31
N PHE A 121 -1.34 -6.10 -25.30
CA PHE A 121 -1.25 -4.65 -25.25
C PHE A 121 0.21 -4.17 -25.26
N ILE A 122 1.06 -4.75 -24.40
CA ILE A 122 2.49 -4.43 -24.34
C ILE A 122 3.17 -4.73 -25.69
N CYS A 123 2.91 -5.89 -26.30
CA CYS A 123 3.48 -6.21 -27.61
C CYS A 123 3.13 -5.18 -28.68
N LYS A 124 1.87 -4.72 -28.73
CA LYS A 124 1.45 -3.67 -29.66
C LYS A 124 2.15 -2.34 -29.40
N GLN A 125 2.30 -1.94 -28.12
CA GLN A 125 3.01 -0.70 -27.74
C GLN A 125 4.45 -0.68 -28.25
N TYR A 126 5.14 -1.83 -28.21
CA TYR A 126 6.52 -1.96 -28.67
C TYR A 126 6.64 -2.43 -30.13
N ALA A 127 5.56 -2.37 -30.92
CA ALA A 127 5.51 -2.80 -32.32
C ALA A 127 5.93 -4.27 -32.56
N TYR A 128 5.77 -5.14 -31.56
CA TYR A 128 5.91 -6.58 -31.72
C TYR A 128 4.63 -7.19 -32.29
N HIS A 129 4.81 -8.10 -33.24
CA HIS A 129 3.74 -8.95 -33.74
C HIS A 129 3.81 -10.33 -33.08
N ILE A 130 2.73 -10.74 -32.42
CA ILE A 130 2.63 -12.06 -31.80
C ILE A 130 2.14 -13.05 -32.86
N THR A 131 2.92 -14.11 -33.10
CA THR A 131 2.49 -15.24 -33.93
C THR A 131 1.50 -16.13 -33.19
N ASP A 132 0.72 -16.95 -33.89
CA ASP A 132 -0.22 -17.89 -33.26
C ASP A 132 0.49 -18.82 -32.25
N LYS A 133 1.69 -19.32 -32.60
CA LYS A 133 2.51 -20.12 -31.67
C LYS A 133 2.95 -19.32 -30.45
N GLY A 134 3.28 -18.04 -30.64
CA GLY A 134 3.61 -17.11 -29.55
C GLY A 134 2.45 -16.93 -28.60
N LYS A 135 1.22 -16.78 -29.12
CA LYS A 135 0.00 -16.63 -28.34
C LYS A 135 -0.33 -17.91 -27.55
N THR A 136 -0.25 -19.08 -28.18
CA THR A 136 -0.43 -20.36 -27.46
C THR A 136 0.63 -20.57 -26.38
N GLY A 137 1.89 -20.20 -26.66
CA GLY A 137 2.99 -20.27 -25.70
C GLY A 137 2.79 -19.33 -24.50
N SER A 138 2.37 -18.09 -24.74
CA SER A 138 2.14 -17.10 -23.68
C SER A 138 1.01 -17.51 -22.75
N VAL A 139 -0.09 -18.06 -23.27
CA VAL A 139 -1.18 -18.61 -22.44
C VAL A 139 -0.62 -19.67 -21.49
N LYS A 140 0.13 -20.66 -22.03
CA LYS A 140 0.67 -21.75 -21.21
C LYS A 140 1.59 -21.25 -20.09
N ILE A 141 2.49 -20.31 -20.41
CA ILE A 141 3.44 -19.76 -19.43
C ILE A 141 2.70 -18.93 -18.38
N LEU A 142 1.79 -18.04 -18.80
CA LEU A 142 1.04 -17.17 -17.89
C LEU A 142 0.11 -17.97 -16.98
N SER A 143 -0.55 -19.03 -17.50
CA SER A 143 -1.30 -19.97 -16.67
C SER A 143 -0.42 -20.67 -15.64
N GLN A 144 0.76 -21.16 -16.02
CA GLN A 144 1.67 -21.82 -15.09
C GLN A 144 2.15 -20.87 -13.98
N ILE A 145 2.54 -19.63 -14.34
CA ILE A 145 2.97 -18.63 -13.36
C ILE A 145 1.82 -18.25 -12.41
N HIS A 146 0.61 -18.06 -12.95
CA HIS A 146 -0.57 -17.74 -12.15
C HIS A 146 -0.91 -18.85 -11.15
N PHE A 147 -0.81 -20.12 -11.55
CA PHE A 147 -1.04 -21.26 -10.66
C PHE A 147 0.03 -21.44 -9.57
N ILE A 148 1.28 -21.03 -9.80
CA ILE A 148 2.36 -21.13 -8.80
C ILE A 148 2.24 -20.04 -7.71
N ARG A 149 1.54 -18.94 -8.01
CA ARG A 149 1.42 -17.77 -7.12
C ARG A 149 0.20 -17.80 -6.19
N GLN A 150 -0.75 -18.72 -6.42
CA GLN A 150 -1.86 -19.01 -5.50
C GLN A 150 -1.45 -20.11 -4.52
#